data_AF-A0AAV9XHZ9-F1
#
_entry.id   AF-A0AAV9XHZ9-F1
#
_cell.length_a   1.000
_cell.length_b   1.000
_cell.length_c   1.000
_cell.angle_alpha   90.00
_cell.angle_beta   90.00
_cell.angle_gamma   90.00
#
_symmetry.space_group_name_H-M   'P 1'
#
loop_
_entity.id
_entity.type
_entity.pdbx_description
1 polymer ?
#
loop_
_entity_poly.entity_id
_entity_poly.type
_entity_poly.pdbx_seq_one_letter_code
_entity_poly.pdbx_strand_id
1 'polypeptide(L)'
;MVEHNIIYLPTDPPVARFVRLNVTSVSNLESQSQAFEIVIPSSPTDDSDPGEVVIQATLERTVSPNRLHLPLNVPNGDAQSLSAVGEAVWVALTWYFQRAGYQQPLTPKGNPCPESCVELVFKSDSPAACAQFATHLEELGLVEFEIQLEENNVFRPLVFASTFWQIQPEIFLPKLGAHRYLPPKPLRYTLSNGVIRHPKRPLPPTVKSPFYTRHCVSEKINSVFKLRPVDMSDLDLIHKWMNNLRVAEFWGEQGPIEHQKKFLEKCLSSQHSFAAIGSWNDLDEEENLTLWRDACFFDIYWVKEDHLARYVNDIKDWDRGVHLLVGEDWARGRSTAWLDSIVHCMVTVLSSL
;
A
#
# COMPACT_ATOMS: atom_id res chain seq x y z
N MET A 1 -8.21 47.25 -20.89
CA MET A 1 -8.95 46.76 -19.71
C MET A 1 -8.06 45.78 -18.99
N VAL A 2 -7.79 45.99 -17.70
CA VAL A 2 -6.95 45.10 -16.89
C VAL A 2 -7.90 44.22 -16.09
N GLU A 3 -8.01 42.95 -16.49
CA GLU A 3 -8.73 41.93 -15.73
C GLU A 3 -7.85 41.46 -14.57
N HIS A 4 -8.39 41.53 -13.36
CA HIS A 4 -7.75 40.99 -12.16
C HIS A 4 -8.38 39.64 -11.85
N ASN A 5 -7.60 38.56 -11.88
CA ASN A 5 -8.01 37.26 -11.37
C ASN A 5 -7.73 37.21 -9.86
N ILE A 6 -8.78 37.18 -9.04
CA ILE A 6 -8.67 37.03 -7.58
C ILE A 6 -8.88 35.55 -7.24
N ILE A 7 -7.87 34.91 -6.64
CA ILE A 7 -7.95 33.57 -6.08
C ILE A 7 -8.21 33.73 -4.58
N TYR A 8 -9.37 33.29 -4.11
CA TYR A 8 -9.65 33.18 -2.67
C TYR A 8 -9.26 31.78 -2.19
N LEU A 9 -8.39 31.71 -1.16
CA LEU A 9 -8.17 30.49 -0.39
C LEU A 9 -9.30 30.30 0.64
N PRO A 10 -9.57 29.06 1.09
CA PRO A 10 -10.65 28.77 2.03
C PRO A 10 -10.46 29.54 3.35
N THR A 11 -11.40 30.45 3.59
CA THR A 11 -11.81 31.14 4.83
C THR A 11 -10.98 30.91 6.10
N ASP A 12 -10.34 31.99 6.54
CA ASP A 12 -9.65 32.18 7.82
C ASP A 12 -10.63 32.80 8.86
N PRO A 13 -10.75 32.31 10.11
CA PRO A 13 -10.21 31.07 10.69
C PRO A 13 -11.26 29.94 10.75
N PRO A 14 -10.85 28.65 10.67
CA PRO A 14 -11.74 27.53 10.92
C PRO A 14 -12.21 27.52 12.38
N VAL A 15 -13.49 27.21 12.61
CA VAL A 15 -14.03 26.96 13.95
C VAL A 15 -13.18 25.87 14.61
N ALA A 16 -12.65 26.13 15.80
CA ALA A 16 -11.88 25.14 16.55
C ALA A 16 -12.76 23.91 16.83
N ARG A 17 -12.44 22.79 16.17
CA ARG A 17 -13.08 21.49 16.40
C ARG A 17 -12.17 20.65 17.27
N PHE A 18 -12.76 19.89 18.19
CA PHE A 18 -12.02 18.98 19.06
C PHE A 18 -12.81 17.68 19.23
N VAL A 19 -12.09 16.59 19.48
CA VAL A 19 -12.66 15.32 19.92
C VAL A 19 -12.13 15.06 21.33
N ARG A 20 -13.02 14.87 22.30
CA ARG A 20 -12.63 14.41 23.64
C ARG A 20 -12.47 12.91 23.62
N LEU A 21 -11.43 12.41 24.28
CA LEU A 21 -11.12 11.00 24.40
C LEU A 21 -10.96 10.68 25.87
N ASN A 22 -11.80 9.78 26.40
CA ASN A 22 -11.68 9.30 27.76
C ASN A 22 -11.10 7.89 27.68
N VAL A 23 -9.88 7.71 28.17
CA VAL A 23 -9.26 6.38 28.25
C VAL A 23 -9.17 5.97 29.71
N THR A 24 -9.99 5.01 30.10
CA THR A 24 -9.97 4.40 31.43
C THR A 24 -9.05 3.19 31.40
N SER A 25 -7.90 3.30 32.06
CA SER A 25 -7.02 2.14 32.27
C SER A 25 -7.54 1.34 33.46
N VAL A 26 -7.83 0.06 33.28
CA VAL A 26 -7.96 -0.85 34.41
C VAL A 26 -6.56 -1.06 34.98
N SER A 27 -6.42 -0.70 36.25
CA SER A 27 -5.16 -0.52 36.97
C SER A 27 -4.34 -1.81 37.06
N ASN A 28 -3.31 -1.94 36.23
CA ASN A 28 -2.04 -2.61 36.58
C ASN A 28 -0.96 -2.29 35.53
N LEU A 29 -0.02 -1.41 35.84
CA LEU A 29 1.10 -1.03 34.96
C LEU A 29 2.18 -2.12 34.84
N GLU A 30 2.11 -3.17 35.66
CA GLU A 30 3.14 -4.22 35.78
C GLU A 30 2.78 -5.54 35.07
N SER A 31 1.56 -5.69 34.54
CA SER A 31 1.16 -6.93 33.86
C SER A 31 1.65 -6.97 32.42
N GLN A 32 2.03 -8.17 31.94
CA GLN A 32 2.38 -8.42 30.54
C GLN A 32 1.22 -8.11 29.57
N SER A 33 -0.02 -8.11 30.06
CA SER A 33 -1.22 -7.76 29.32
C SER A 33 -2.03 -6.73 30.10
N GLN A 34 -2.43 -5.64 29.43
CA GLN A 34 -3.17 -4.53 30.02
C GLN A 34 -4.43 -4.25 29.18
N ALA A 35 -5.61 -4.51 29.75
CA ALA A 35 -6.88 -4.12 29.15
C ALA A 35 -7.19 -2.65 29.47
N PHE A 36 -7.74 -1.94 28.49
CA PHE A 36 -8.19 -0.56 28.66
C PHE A 36 -9.39 -0.26 27.79
N GLU A 37 -10.22 0.64 28.27
CA GLU A 37 -11.42 1.07 27.55
C GLU A 37 -11.19 2.48 26.99
N ILE A 38 -11.56 2.65 25.73
CA ILE A 38 -11.56 3.94 25.06
C ILE A 38 -13.02 4.33 24.87
N VAL A 39 -13.44 5.39 25.53
CA VAL A 39 -14.77 5.98 25.38
C VAL A 39 -14.66 7.20 24.50
N ILE A 40 -15.30 7.12 23.34
CA ILE A 40 -15.43 8.22 22.37
C ILE A 40 -16.85 8.79 22.52
N PRO A 41 -17.03 9.94 23.20
CA PRO A 41 -18.30 10.62 23.27
C PRO A 41 -18.74 11.10 21.87
N SER A 42 -20.05 11.03 21.61
CA SER A 42 -20.68 11.65 20.45
C SER A 42 -20.52 13.18 20.51
N SER A 43 -20.45 13.81 19.33
CA SER A 43 -20.35 15.27 19.23
C SER A 43 -21.60 15.91 19.85
N PRO A 44 -21.49 17.01 20.62
CA PRO A 44 -22.63 17.70 21.23
C PRO A 44 -23.54 18.44 20.23
N THR A 45 -23.44 18.14 18.93
CA THR A 45 -24.13 18.86 17.85
C THR A 45 -25.39 18.17 17.32
N ASP A 46 -25.67 16.92 17.72
CA ASP A 46 -26.89 16.21 17.35
C ASP A 46 -27.80 16.04 18.57
N ASP A 47 -29.03 16.56 18.49
CA ASP A 47 -30.09 16.49 19.51
C ASP A 47 -30.68 15.08 19.72
N SER A 48 -30.02 14.04 19.21
CA SER A 48 -30.38 12.64 19.43
C SER A 48 -29.40 11.98 20.38
N ASP A 49 -29.93 11.22 21.35
CA ASP A 49 -29.26 10.48 22.43
C ASP A 49 -27.76 10.22 22.16
N PRO A 50 -26.84 10.79 22.97
CA PRO A 50 -25.42 10.71 22.69
C PRO A 50 -24.93 9.27 22.88
N GLY A 51 -24.93 8.48 21.81
CA GLY A 51 -24.31 7.17 21.80
C GLY A 51 -22.82 7.31 22.11
N GLU A 52 -22.34 6.62 23.15
CA GLU A 52 -20.92 6.47 23.43
C GLU A 52 -20.38 5.27 22.67
N VAL A 53 -19.29 5.47 21.93
CA VAL A 53 -18.56 4.34 21.34
C VAL A 53 -17.50 3.90 22.35
N VAL A 54 -17.68 2.70 22.91
CA VAL A 54 -16.73 2.09 23.84
C VAL A 54 -15.92 1.01 23.11
N ILE A 55 -14.60 1.19 23.05
CA ILE A 55 -13.68 0.24 22.45
C ILE A 55 -12.87 -0.43 23.54
N GLN A 56 -12.96 -1.76 23.60
CA GLN A 56 -12.21 -2.61 24.53
C GLN A 56 -10.88 -3.03 23.91
N ALA A 57 -9.79 -2.34 24.21
CA ALA A 57 -8.47 -2.66 23.66
C ALA A 57 -7.63 -3.44 24.68
N THR A 58 -6.69 -4.25 24.20
CA THR A 58 -5.70 -4.92 25.07
C THR A 58 -4.30 -4.69 24.55
N LEU A 59 -3.44 -4.10 25.37
CA LEU A 59 -2.02 -3.98 25.12
C LEU A 59 -1.29 -5.19 25.69
N GLU A 60 -0.68 -5.99 24.83
CA GLU A 60 0.23 -7.08 25.19
C GLU A 60 1.67 -6.61 24.98
N ARG A 61 2.47 -6.67 26.04
CA ARG A 61 3.89 -6.31 26.02
C ARG A 61 4.72 -7.52 25.60
N THR A 62 5.37 -7.43 24.46
CA THR A 62 6.22 -8.51 23.91
C THR A 62 7.69 -8.06 23.87
N VAL A 63 8.58 -8.94 23.41
CA VAL A 63 10.01 -8.63 23.28
C VAL A 63 10.26 -7.51 22.25
N SER A 64 9.55 -7.53 21.12
CA SER A 64 9.50 -6.46 20.11
C SER A 64 8.66 -6.92 18.91
N PRO A 65 7.67 -6.15 18.41
CA PRO A 65 7.00 -5.00 19.02
C PRO A 65 5.82 -5.42 19.92
N ASN A 66 5.39 -4.51 20.80
CA ASN A 66 4.15 -4.71 21.55
C ASN A 66 2.97 -4.98 20.60
N ARG A 67 1.95 -5.69 21.10
CA ARG A 67 0.74 -6.03 20.33
C ARG A 67 -0.45 -5.26 20.89
N LEU A 68 -1.14 -4.54 20.02
CA LEU A 68 -2.36 -3.83 20.35
C LEU A 68 -3.55 -4.60 19.76
N HIS A 69 -4.25 -5.31 20.65
CA HIS A 69 -5.44 -6.08 20.30
C HIS A 69 -6.66 -5.17 20.26
N LEU A 70 -7.33 -5.13 19.12
CA LEU A 70 -8.52 -4.30 18.89
C LEU A 70 -9.68 -5.17 18.38
N PRO A 71 -10.88 -5.08 18.99
CA PRO A 71 -12.05 -5.77 18.49
C PRO A 71 -12.53 -5.11 17.20
N LEU A 72 -12.71 -5.92 16.16
CA LEU A 72 -13.31 -5.53 14.91
C LEU A 72 -14.77 -6.01 14.89
N ASN A 73 -15.67 -5.15 15.37
CA ASN A 73 -17.08 -5.28 15.05
C ASN A 73 -17.29 -4.61 13.69
N VAL A 74 -17.13 -5.36 12.60
CA VAL A 74 -17.37 -4.88 11.23
C VAL A 74 -18.71 -5.45 10.76
N PRO A 75 -19.83 -4.73 10.86
CA PRO A 75 -21.05 -5.10 10.17
C PRO A 75 -20.80 -5.01 8.66
N ASN A 76 -20.74 -6.15 7.98
CA ASN A 76 -20.95 -6.31 6.53
C ASN A 76 -20.36 -5.24 5.57
N GLY A 77 -19.18 -4.70 5.85
CA GLY A 77 -18.38 -3.93 4.88
C GLY A 77 -18.99 -2.61 4.40
N ASP A 78 -19.94 -2.00 5.13
CA ASP A 78 -20.40 -0.65 4.78
C ASP A 78 -19.32 0.41 5.13
N ALA A 79 -19.25 1.48 4.32
CA ALA A 79 -18.21 2.51 4.45
C ALA A 79 -18.29 3.28 5.78
N GLN A 80 -19.48 3.35 6.37
CA GLN A 80 -19.73 4.06 7.62
C GLN A 80 -19.18 3.29 8.83
N SER A 81 -19.31 1.97 8.81
CA SER A 81 -18.70 1.08 9.81
C SER A 81 -17.18 1.09 9.73
N LEU A 82 -16.60 1.08 8.52
CA LEU A 82 -15.14 1.19 8.34
C LEU A 82 -14.58 2.50 8.91
N SER A 83 -15.29 3.61 8.74
CA SER A 83 -14.90 4.90 9.32
C SER A 83 -14.93 4.89 10.86
N ALA A 84 -15.94 4.27 11.47
CA ALA A 84 -16.05 4.19 12.93
C ALA A 84 -14.93 3.31 13.55
N VAL A 85 -14.60 2.20 12.87
CA VAL A 85 -13.47 1.34 13.26
C VAL A 85 -12.14 2.06 13.03
N GLY A 86 -11.99 2.82 11.95
CA GLY A 86 -10.81 3.65 11.70
C GLY A 86 -10.58 4.70 12.79
N GLU A 87 -11.65 5.38 13.24
CA GLU A 87 -11.62 6.31 14.38
C GLU A 87 -11.13 5.59 15.65
N ALA A 88 -11.66 4.39 15.94
CA ALA A 88 -11.24 3.58 17.08
C ALA A 88 -9.75 3.24 17.07
N VAL A 89 -9.24 2.79 15.92
CA VAL A 89 -7.82 2.44 15.73
C VAL A 89 -6.94 3.66 15.96
N TRP A 90 -7.28 4.78 15.32
CA TRP A 90 -6.50 6.02 15.43
C TRP A 90 -6.42 6.53 16.87
N VAL A 91 -7.52 6.49 17.61
CA VAL A 91 -7.57 6.88 19.02
C VAL A 91 -6.73 5.95 19.89
N ALA A 92 -6.82 4.64 19.68
CA ALA A 92 -6.03 3.66 20.43
C ALA A 92 -4.53 3.86 20.20
N LEU A 93 -4.13 4.13 18.95
CA LEU A 93 -2.75 4.44 18.59
C LEU A 93 -2.27 5.77 19.18
N THR A 94 -3.12 6.80 19.20
CA THR A 94 -2.82 8.08 19.85
C THR A 94 -2.50 7.86 21.33
N TRP A 95 -3.34 7.11 22.05
CA TRP A 95 -3.08 6.76 23.44
C TRP A 95 -1.78 5.96 23.61
N TYR A 96 -1.57 4.94 22.76
CA TYR A 96 -0.39 4.09 22.82
C TYR A 96 0.89 4.91 22.64
N PHE A 97 1.00 5.72 21.58
CA PHE A 97 2.22 6.49 21.31
C PHE A 97 2.43 7.66 22.27
N GLN A 98 1.38 8.22 22.88
CA GLN A 98 1.52 9.27 23.89
C GLN A 98 1.91 8.73 25.28
N ARG A 99 1.40 7.56 25.68
CA ARG A 99 1.54 7.06 27.07
C ARG A 99 2.33 5.76 27.21
N ALA A 100 2.15 4.80 26.33
CA ALA A 100 2.72 3.46 26.46
C ALA A 100 4.04 3.26 25.67
N GLY A 101 4.21 3.97 24.55
CA GLY A 101 5.37 3.83 23.65
C GLY A 101 6.68 4.43 24.17
N TYR A 102 6.64 5.20 25.26
CA TYR A 102 7.80 5.89 25.84
C TYR A 102 8.66 5.03 26.79
N GLN A 103 8.25 3.80 27.09
CA GLN A 103 9.00 2.91 27.99
C GLN A 103 10.06 2.07 27.26
N GLN A 104 10.61 2.55 26.14
CA GLN A 104 11.70 1.83 25.49
C GLN A 104 12.98 1.88 26.36
N PRO A 105 13.71 0.77 26.50
CA PRO A 105 14.96 0.75 27.23
C PRO A 105 15.95 1.73 26.60
N LEU A 106 16.69 2.45 27.44
CA LEU A 106 17.75 3.35 27.00
C LEU A 106 18.72 2.59 26.10
N THR A 107 18.82 2.99 24.84
CA THR A 107 19.77 2.41 23.91
C THR A 107 21.18 2.86 24.27
N PRO A 108 22.17 1.95 24.33
CA PRO A 108 23.56 2.33 24.55
C PRO A 108 24.03 3.33 23.50
N LYS A 109 24.85 4.30 23.91
CA LYS A 109 25.42 5.32 23.03
C LYS A 109 26.12 4.65 21.83
N GLY A 110 25.78 5.08 20.62
CA GLY A 110 26.36 4.58 19.37
C GLY A 110 25.57 3.46 18.69
N ASN A 111 24.57 2.88 19.36
CA ASN A 111 23.64 1.95 18.74
C ASN A 111 22.44 2.69 18.13
N PRO A 112 21.88 2.21 17.01
CA PRO A 112 20.62 2.72 16.49
C PRO A 112 19.53 2.58 17.55
N CYS A 113 18.76 3.65 17.78
CA CYS A 113 17.55 3.54 18.57
C CYS A 113 16.53 2.71 17.77
N PRO A 114 16.02 1.59 18.30
CA PRO A 114 14.99 0.83 17.60
C PRO A 114 13.77 1.73 17.40
N GLU A 115 13.14 1.60 16.24
CA GLU A 115 11.97 2.40 15.94
C GLU A 115 10.80 2.03 16.85
N SER A 116 10.13 3.03 17.39
CA SER A 116 8.92 2.82 18.19
C SER A 116 7.79 2.38 17.28
N CYS A 117 7.34 1.14 17.44
CA CYS A 117 6.27 0.54 16.66
C CYS A 117 5.41 -0.42 17.50
N VAL A 118 4.22 -0.71 16.97
CA VAL A 118 3.23 -1.61 17.56
C VAL A 118 2.62 -2.49 16.46
N GLU A 119 2.41 -3.76 16.76
CA GLU A 119 1.66 -4.69 15.91
C GLU A 119 0.17 -4.57 16.21
N LEU A 120 -0.66 -4.36 15.19
CA LEU A 120 -2.11 -4.38 15.33
C LEU A 120 -2.63 -5.82 15.25
N VAL A 121 -3.45 -6.23 16.22
CA VAL A 121 -4.09 -7.54 16.22
C VAL A 121 -5.60 -7.35 16.23
N PHE A 122 -6.23 -7.64 15.10
CA PHE A 122 -7.67 -7.50 14.93
C PHE A 122 -8.41 -8.77 15.37
N LYS A 123 -9.37 -8.64 16.27
CA LYS A 123 -10.22 -9.75 16.74
C LYS A 123 -11.59 -9.68 16.04
N SER A 124 -11.89 -10.64 15.18
CA SER A 124 -13.18 -10.77 14.50
C SER A 124 -13.50 -12.25 14.24
N ASP A 125 -14.78 -12.57 14.06
CA ASP A 125 -15.24 -13.90 13.63
C ASP A 125 -14.90 -14.18 12.15
N SER A 126 -14.55 -13.13 11.37
CA SER A 126 -14.17 -13.24 9.96
C SER A 126 -12.71 -12.82 9.72
N PRO A 127 -11.79 -13.79 9.49
CA PRO A 127 -10.39 -13.49 9.15
C PRO A 127 -10.24 -12.66 7.87
N ALA A 128 -11.14 -12.85 6.89
CA ALA A 128 -11.13 -12.10 5.63
C ALA A 128 -11.43 -10.60 5.86
N ALA A 129 -12.34 -10.28 6.79
CA ALA A 129 -12.64 -8.89 7.14
C ALA A 129 -11.43 -8.20 7.81
N CYS A 130 -10.72 -8.90 8.70
CA CYS A 130 -9.48 -8.40 9.29
C CYS A 130 -8.42 -8.09 8.23
N ALA A 131 -8.24 -8.98 7.25
CA ALA A 131 -7.27 -8.79 6.18
C ALA A 131 -7.65 -7.60 5.28
N GLN A 132 -8.91 -7.50 4.86
CA GLN A 132 -9.40 -6.37 4.06
C GLN A 132 -9.23 -5.04 4.78
N PHE A 133 -9.55 -4.99 6.08
CA PHE A 133 -9.38 -3.79 6.87
C PHE A 133 -7.91 -3.40 7.06
N ALA A 134 -7.02 -4.38 7.30
CA ALA A 134 -5.59 -4.11 7.37
C ALA A 134 -5.04 -3.57 6.04
N THR A 135 -5.48 -4.10 4.90
CA THR A 135 -5.14 -3.57 3.57
C THR A 135 -5.62 -2.14 3.40
N HIS A 136 -6.85 -1.84 3.83
CA HIS A 136 -7.38 -0.48 3.79
C HIS A 136 -6.54 0.51 4.63
N LEU A 137 -6.07 0.09 5.82
CA LEU A 137 -5.17 0.92 6.64
C LEU A 137 -3.78 1.11 6.01
N GLU A 138 -3.29 0.14 5.25
CA GLU A 138 -2.05 0.27 4.46
C GLU A 138 -2.24 1.27 3.31
N GLU A 139 -3.37 1.22 2.61
CA GLU A 139 -3.72 2.17 1.55
C GLU A 139 -3.76 3.62 2.08
N LEU A 140 -4.23 3.82 3.31
CA LEU A 140 -4.21 5.11 4.01
C LEU A 140 -2.83 5.48 4.59
N GLY A 141 -1.82 4.61 4.46
CA GLY A 141 -0.46 4.83 4.95
C GLY A 141 -0.27 4.67 6.46
N LEU A 142 -1.28 4.19 7.20
CA LEU A 142 -1.21 3.99 8.65
C LEU A 142 -0.43 2.73 9.01
N VAL A 143 -0.63 1.67 8.22
CA VAL A 143 -0.07 0.34 8.47
C VAL A 143 0.98 0.01 7.44
N GLU A 144 2.04 -0.66 7.89
CA GLU A 144 3.04 -1.30 7.06
C GLU A 144 3.04 -2.80 7.33
N PHE A 145 3.02 -3.62 6.27
CA PHE A 145 3.11 -5.06 6.44
C PHE A 145 4.57 -5.52 6.54
N GLU A 146 4.84 -6.35 7.54
CA GLU A 146 6.02 -7.21 7.59
C GLU A 146 5.62 -8.62 7.15
N ILE A 147 6.38 -9.21 6.22
CA ILE A 147 6.16 -10.57 5.73
C ILE A 147 6.95 -11.53 6.61
N GLN A 148 6.26 -12.44 7.31
CA GLN A 148 6.90 -13.61 7.92
C GLN A 148 6.81 -14.81 6.98
N LEU A 149 7.96 -15.43 6.72
CA LEU A 149 8.11 -16.58 5.81
C LEU A 149 7.66 -17.93 6.43
N GLU A 150 6.95 -17.93 7.55
CA GLU A 150 6.36 -19.14 8.11
C GLU A 150 5.09 -19.55 7.33
N GLU A 151 4.73 -20.83 7.39
CA GLU A 151 3.95 -21.66 6.43
C GLU A 151 2.62 -21.10 5.85
N ASN A 152 2.18 -19.88 6.18
CA ASN A 152 0.97 -19.24 5.66
C ASN A 152 1.12 -17.75 5.25
N ASN A 153 2.33 -17.20 5.08
CA ASN A 153 2.53 -15.77 4.73
C ASN A 153 1.66 -14.84 5.60
N VAL A 154 1.81 -14.92 6.92
CA VAL A 154 1.04 -14.08 7.84
C VAL A 154 1.56 -12.66 7.73
N PHE A 155 0.72 -11.76 7.21
CA PHE A 155 1.02 -10.33 7.18
C PHE A 155 0.88 -9.75 8.59
N ARG A 156 1.96 -9.16 9.09
CA ARG A 156 1.96 -8.46 10.39
C ARG A 156 1.76 -6.96 10.15
N PRO A 157 0.58 -6.39 10.46
CA PRO A 157 0.34 -4.96 10.32
C PRO A 157 1.05 -4.19 11.44
N LEU A 158 2.11 -3.47 11.09
CA LEU A 158 2.89 -2.64 11.99
C LEU A 158 2.53 -1.17 11.82
N VAL A 159 2.42 -0.45 12.93
CA VAL A 159 2.31 1.01 12.94
C VAL A 159 3.56 1.58 13.60
N PHE A 160 4.22 2.50 12.91
CA PHE A 160 5.42 3.18 13.41
C PHE A 160 5.08 4.57 13.92
N ALA A 161 5.62 4.96 15.07
CA ALA A 161 5.43 6.28 15.66
C ALA A 161 5.84 7.39 14.68
N SER A 162 6.95 7.21 13.98
CA SER A 162 7.47 8.17 12.99
C SER A 162 6.50 8.42 11.84
N THR A 163 5.73 7.41 11.43
CA THR A 163 4.71 7.48 10.37
C THR A 163 3.43 8.08 10.92
N PHE A 164 2.97 7.55 12.06
CA PHE A 164 1.71 7.93 12.71
C PHE A 164 1.59 9.44 12.92
N TRP A 165 2.64 10.09 13.44
CA TRP A 165 2.62 11.54 13.70
C TRP A 165 2.67 12.43 12.47
N GLN A 166 2.93 11.87 11.28
CA GLN A 166 2.87 12.59 10.00
C GLN A 166 1.50 12.47 9.32
N ILE A 167 0.66 11.53 9.75
CA ILE A 167 -0.66 11.31 9.18
C ILE A 167 -1.64 12.35 9.76
N GLN A 168 -2.48 12.90 8.90
CA GLN A 168 -3.52 13.83 9.29
C GLN A 168 -4.63 13.10 10.06
N PRO A 169 -4.93 13.49 11.31
CA PRO A 169 -5.98 12.85 12.10
C PRO A 169 -7.36 12.95 11.45
N GLU A 170 -7.61 13.95 10.60
CA GLU A 170 -8.86 14.16 9.86
C GLU A 170 -9.25 12.99 8.95
N ILE A 171 -8.28 12.17 8.51
CA ILE A 171 -8.52 10.96 7.72
C ILE A 171 -9.32 9.94 8.53
N PHE A 172 -9.02 9.84 9.83
CA PHE A 172 -9.62 8.87 10.75
C PHE A 172 -10.65 9.51 11.68
N LEU A 173 -10.69 10.84 11.78
CA LEU A 173 -11.61 11.61 12.61
C LEU A 173 -12.44 12.57 11.75
N PRO A 174 -13.47 12.07 11.03
CA PRO A 174 -14.31 12.90 10.14
C PRO A 174 -14.91 14.13 10.83
N LYS A 175 -15.15 14.03 12.15
CA LYS A 175 -15.67 15.10 13.02
C LYS A 175 -14.81 16.38 12.99
N LEU A 176 -13.50 16.24 12.77
CA LEU A 176 -12.57 17.38 12.70
C LEU A 176 -12.72 18.22 11.42
N GLY A 177 -13.59 17.82 10.49
CA GLY A 177 -13.88 18.61 9.30
C GLY A 177 -12.81 18.45 8.25
N ALA A 178 -12.68 17.24 7.72
CA ALA A 178 -11.67 16.90 6.73
C ALA A 178 -11.72 17.86 5.52
N HIS A 179 -10.66 18.64 5.33
CA HIS A 179 -10.28 19.06 3.99
C HIS A 179 -10.00 17.77 3.21
N ARG A 180 -10.80 17.48 2.18
CA ARG A 180 -10.78 16.21 1.44
C ARG A 180 -9.57 16.07 0.50
N TYR A 181 -8.39 16.45 0.96
CA TYR A 181 -7.14 16.08 0.30
C TYR A 181 -6.62 14.85 1.04
N LEU A 182 -6.47 13.72 0.35
CA LEU A 182 -5.73 12.59 0.88
C LEU A 182 -4.25 12.97 0.80
N PRO A 183 -3.57 13.27 1.93
CA PRO A 183 -2.13 13.54 1.88
C PRO A 183 -1.40 12.28 1.41
N PRO A 184 -0.23 12.44 0.75
CA PRO A 184 0.59 11.29 0.39
C PRO A 184 0.97 10.49 1.64
N LYS A 185 1.16 9.18 1.48
CA LYS A 185 1.64 8.30 2.56
C LYS A 185 2.94 8.88 3.16
N PRO A 186 3.12 8.83 4.49
CA PRO A 186 4.33 9.38 5.09
C PRO A 186 5.60 8.70 4.58
N LEU A 187 6.62 9.49 4.28
CA LEU A 187 7.87 8.99 3.75
C LEU A 187 8.66 8.27 4.84
N ARG A 188 8.96 7.00 4.62
CA ARG A 188 9.92 6.22 5.41
C ARG A 188 11.05 5.68 4.56
N TYR A 189 12.21 5.53 5.17
CA TYR A 189 13.39 4.96 4.54
C TYR A 189 13.69 3.58 5.11
N THR A 190 14.20 2.69 4.26
CA THR A 190 14.74 1.38 4.63
C THR A 190 16.14 1.22 4.04
N LEU A 191 16.82 0.13 4.42
CA LEU A 191 18.13 -0.24 3.92
C LEU A 191 18.05 -1.59 3.19
N SER A 192 18.20 -1.58 1.87
CA SER A 192 18.41 -2.81 1.10
C SER A 192 19.81 -3.37 1.35
N ASN A 193 19.89 -4.66 1.72
CA ASN A 193 21.13 -5.37 2.05
C ASN A 193 22.01 -4.67 3.11
N GLY A 194 21.40 -3.83 3.96
CA GLY A 194 22.10 -3.07 4.99
C GLY A 194 22.95 -1.89 4.49
N VAL A 195 22.94 -1.59 3.18
CA VAL A 195 23.85 -0.58 2.59
C VAL A 195 23.09 0.49 1.82
N ILE A 196 22.09 0.13 1.01
CA ILE A 196 21.43 1.07 0.10
C ILE A 196 20.23 1.68 0.82
N ARG A 197 20.33 2.97 1.18
CA ARG A 197 19.21 3.72 1.78
C ARG A 197 18.26 4.23 0.70
N HIS A 198 17.00 3.83 0.77
CA HIS A 198 15.94 4.26 -0.16
C HIS A 198 14.59 4.35 0.56
N PRO A 199 13.60 5.06 -0.01
CA PRO A 199 12.24 5.01 0.51
C PRO A 199 11.71 3.59 0.58
N LYS A 200 10.89 3.27 1.57
CA LYS A 200 10.14 2.02 1.56
C LYS A 200 9.22 2.00 0.34
N ARG A 201 9.26 0.89 -0.39
CA ARG A 201 8.53 0.75 -1.64
C ARG A 201 7.12 0.25 -1.35
N PRO A 202 6.09 0.77 -2.05
CA PRO A 202 4.78 0.15 -2.01
C PRO A 202 4.87 -1.31 -2.42
N LEU A 203 4.05 -2.14 -1.77
CA LEU A 203 3.83 -3.49 -2.24
C LEU A 203 3.07 -3.43 -3.57
N PRO A 204 3.39 -4.30 -4.53
CA PRO A 204 2.54 -4.43 -5.70
C PRO A 204 1.13 -4.85 -5.24
N PRO A 205 0.07 -4.33 -5.89
CA PRO A 205 -1.30 -4.70 -5.57
C PRO A 205 -1.52 -6.22 -5.63
N THR A 206 -2.42 -6.70 -4.78
CA THR A 206 -2.66 -8.14 -4.57
C THR A 206 -3.01 -8.90 -5.85
N VAL A 207 -2.68 -10.18 -5.85
CA VAL A 207 -2.71 -11.11 -6.99
C VAL A 207 -4.01 -11.03 -7.81
N LYS A 208 -3.85 -10.92 -9.14
CA LYS A 208 -4.87 -10.97 -10.22
C LYS A 208 -5.79 -9.76 -10.44
N SER A 209 -5.76 -8.73 -9.59
CA SER A 209 -6.48 -7.49 -9.91
C SER A 209 -5.64 -6.58 -10.82
N PRO A 210 -6.18 -6.02 -11.92
CA PRO A 210 -5.45 -5.03 -12.69
C PRO A 210 -5.23 -3.76 -11.87
N PHE A 211 -4.00 -3.27 -11.83
CA PHE A 211 -3.64 -2.04 -11.12
C PHE A 211 -3.53 -0.82 -12.01
N TYR A 212 -3.61 -1.04 -13.32
CA TYR A 212 -3.60 0.01 -14.31
C TYR A 212 -4.50 -0.40 -15.47
N THR A 213 -5.35 0.52 -15.92
CA THR A 213 -6.16 0.35 -17.12
C THR A 213 -6.25 1.68 -17.86
N ARG A 214 -6.06 1.65 -19.17
CA ARG A 214 -6.12 2.83 -20.04
C ARG A 214 -6.76 2.48 -21.37
N HIS A 215 -7.72 3.30 -21.79
CA HIS A 215 -8.20 3.30 -23.16
C HIS A 215 -7.16 3.94 -24.08
N CYS A 216 -6.65 3.18 -25.04
CA CYS A 216 -5.62 3.59 -25.97
C CYS A 216 -6.26 3.80 -27.35
N VAL A 217 -6.32 5.06 -27.78
CA VAL A 217 -6.87 5.45 -29.08
C VAL A 217 -5.76 6.06 -29.94
N SER A 218 -5.59 5.52 -31.13
CA SER A 218 -4.73 6.02 -32.20
C SER A 218 -5.31 5.59 -33.56
N GLU A 219 -4.75 6.08 -34.66
CA GLU A 219 -5.19 5.72 -36.02
C GLU A 219 -5.27 4.19 -36.27
N LYS A 220 -4.48 3.39 -35.54
CA LYS A 220 -4.37 1.93 -35.74
C LYS A 220 -4.80 1.11 -34.52
N ILE A 221 -5.16 1.75 -33.42
CA ILE A 221 -5.46 1.07 -32.15
C ILE A 221 -6.68 1.77 -31.54
N ASN A 222 -7.74 1.01 -31.30
CA ASN A 222 -8.85 1.41 -30.47
C ASN A 222 -9.11 0.27 -29.48
N SER A 223 -8.38 0.29 -28.37
CA SER A 223 -8.30 -0.86 -27.47
C SER A 223 -8.07 -0.41 -26.04
N VAL A 224 -8.53 -1.19 -25.08
CA VAL A 224 -8.18 -1.01 -23.68
C VAL A 224 -6.96 -1.85 -23.35
N PHE A 225 -5.96 -1.20 -22.76
CA PHE A 225 -4.76 -1.85 -22.22
C PHE A 225 -4.85 -1.91 -20.71
N LYS A 226 -4.45 -3.04 -20.11
CA LYS A 226 -4.35 -3.16 -18.66
C LYS A 226 -3.04 -3.83 -18.24
N LEU A 227 -2.61 -3.54 -17.01
CA LEU A 227 -1.54 -4.24 -16.33
C LEU A 227 -2.10 -4.97 -15.11
N ARG A 228 -1.76 -6.25 -14.98
CA ARG A 228 -2.03 -7.07 -13.80
C ARG A 228 -0.74 -7.63 -13.22
N PRO A 229 -0.63 -7.88 -11.91
CA PRO A 229 0.51 -8.58 -11.34
C PRO A 229 0.65 -9.96 -11.96
N VAL A 230 1.90 -10.40 -12.10
CA VAL A 230 2.24 -11.77 -12.47
C VAL A 230 1.92 -12.72 -11.31
N ASP A 231 1.51 -13.94 -11.64
CA ASP A 231 1.21 -15.02 -10.71
C ASP A 231 1.91 -16.32 -11.15
N MET A 232 2.04 -17.28 -10.24
CA MET A 232 2.63 -18.58 -10.55
C MET A 232 1.83 -19.36 -11.62
N SER A 233 0.53 -19.07 -11.78
CA SER A 233 -0.27 -19.63 -12.88
C SER A 233 0.14 -19.13 -14.28
N ASP A 234 0.93 -18.06 -14.37
CA ASP A 234 1.44 -17.54 -15.64
C ASP A 234 2.69 -18.30 -16.15
N LEU A 235 3.16 -19.34 -15.43
CA LEU A 235 4.38 -20.08 -15.75
C LEU A 235 4.41 -20.58 -17.20
N ASP A 236 3.34 -21.20 -17.69
CA ASP A 236 3.30 -21.72 -19.06
C ASP A 236 3.38 -20.60 -20.10
N LEU A 237 2.76 -19.45 -19.81
CA LEU A 237 2.77 -18.28 -20.69
C LEU A 237 4.17 -17.66 -20.75
N ILE A 238 4.82 -17.48 -19.60
CA ILE A 238 6.18 -16.96 -19.53
C ILE A 238 7.17 -17.94 -20.17
N HIS A 239 7.03 -19.25 -19.94
CA HIS A 239 7.82 -20.28 -20.60
C HIS A 239 7.69 -20.22 -22.12
N LYS A 240 6.47 -20.08 -22.65
CA LYS A 240 6.22 -19.87 -24.09
C LYS A 240 6.94 -18.63 -24.61
N TRP A 241 6.79 -17.49 -23.92
CA TRP A 241 7.34 -16.22 -24.38
C TRP A 241 8.87 -16.19 -24.32
N MET A 242 9.49 -16.66 -23.24
CA MET A 242 10.96 -16.68 -23.09
C MET A 242 11.65 -17.62 -24.09
N ASN A 243 10.98 -18.69 -24.53
CA ASN A 243 11.49 -19.60 -25.56
C ASN A 243 11.17 -19.15 -27.00
N ASN A 244 10.47 -18.03 -27.20
CA ASN A 244 10.33 -17.44 -28.53
C ASN A 244 11.70 -16.92 -28.98
N LEU A 245 12.20 -17.38 -30.13
CA LEU A 245 13.54 -17.02 -30.65
C LEU A 245 13.82 -15.51 -30.64
N ARG A 246 12.82 -14.68 -30.95
CA ARG A 246 12.96 -13.22 -30.93
C ARG A 246 13.15 -12.67 -29.51
N VAL A 247 12.46 -13.24 -28.54
CA VAL A 247 12.55 -12.83 -27.12
C VAL A 247 13.85 -13.35 -26.52
N ALA A 248 14.14 -14.63 -26.75
CA ALA A 248 15.36 -15.33 -26.36
C ALA A 248 16.64 -14.58 -26.72
N GLU A 249 16.72 -14.02 -27.93
CA GLU A 249 17.88 -13.24 -28.40
C GLU A 249 18.23 -12.04 -27.49
N PHE A 250 17.24 -11.40 -26.88
CA PHE A 250 17.45 -10.22 -26.03
C PHE A 250 17.41 -10.52 -24.54
N TRP A 251 16.62 -11.52 -24.13
CA TRP A 251 16.43 -11.86 -22.72
C TRP A 251 17.39 -12.94 -22.23
N GLY A 252 17.79 -13.88 -23.09
CA GLY A 252 18.67 -14.99 -22.71
C GLY A 252 18.08 -15.96 -21.68
N GLU A 253 16.77 -15.87 -21.41
CA GLU A 253 16.05 -16.67 -20.41
C GLU A 253 15.35 -17.90 -21.02
N GLN A 254 15.75 -18.35 -22.22
CA GLN A 254 15.23 -19.59 -22.80
C GLN A 254 15.67 -20.82 -22.00
N GLY A 255 14.86 -21.87 -21.98
CA GLY A 255 15.18 -23.06 -21.19
C GLY A 255 13.98 -23.95 -20.90
N PRO A 256 14.19 -25.08 -20.20
CA PRO A 256 13.12 -25.96 -19.74
C PRO A 256 12.25 -25.26 -18.70
N ILE A 257 10.99 -25.67 -18.53
CA ILE A 257 10.01 -25.00 -17.68
C ILE A 257 10.45 -24.78 -16.22
N GLU A 258 11.32 -25.63 -15.70
CA GLU A 258 11.95 -25.52 -14.38
C GLU A 258 12.85 -24.29 -14.26
N HIS A 259 13.47 -23.86 -15.35
CA HIS A 259 14.19 -22.60 -15.45
C HIS A 259 13.24 -21.42 -15.28
N GLN A 260 12.11 -21.42 -16.01
CA GLN A 260 11.12 -20.34 -15.89
C GLN A 260 10.38 -20.37 -14.57
N LYS A 261 10.22 -21.52 -13.94
CA LYS A 261 9.70 -21.61 -12.57
C LYS A 261 10.60 -20.85 -11.60
N LYS A 262 11.93 -21.07 -11.66
CA LYS A 262 12.90 -20.34 -10.84
C LYS A 262 12.95 -18.85 -11.18
N PHE A 263 12.88 -18.51 -12.47
CA PHE A 263 12.79 -17.12 -12.91
C PHE A 263 11.56 -16.43 -12.29
N LEU A 264 10.40 -17.08 -12.33
CA LEU A 264 9.16 -16.53 -11.80
C LEU A 264 9.19 -16.43 -10.27
N GLU A 265 9.72 -17.43 -9.57
CA GLU A 265 9.96 -17.39 -8.12
C GLU A 265 10.88 -16.22 -7.73
N LYS A 266 11.92 -15.95 -8.52
CA LYS A 266 12.81 -14.79 -8.33
C LYS A 266 12.07 -13.47 -8.55
N CYS A 267 11.24 -13.36 -9.60
CA CYS A 267 10.43 -12.17 -9.83
C CYS A 267 9.44 -11.91 -8.68
N LEU A 268 8.76 -12.95 -8.20
CA LEU A 268 7.75 -12.85 -7.14
C LEU A 268 8.36 -12.59 -5.75
N SER A 269 9.62 -12.95 -5.53
CA SER A 269 10.35 -12.68 -4.28
C SER A 269 11.17 -11.38 -4.29
N SER A 270 11.21 -10.67 -5.43
CA SER A 270 11.94 -9.41 -5.56
C SER A 270 11.31 -8.32 -4.69
N GLN A 271 12.15 -7.58 -3.97
CA GLN A 271 11.74 -6.40 -3.18
C GLN A 271 11.96 -5.07 -3.92
N HIS A 272 12.85 -5.08 -4.92
CA HIS A 272 13.23 -3.88 -5.67
C HIS A 272 12.55 -3.80 -7.04
N SER A 273 11.82 -4.85 -7.43
CA SER A 273 11.05 -4.90 -8.68
C SER A 273 9.76 -5.68 -8.48
N PHE A 274 8.83 -5.51 -9.42
CA PHE A 274 7.65 -6.36 -9.50
C PHE A 274 7.28 -6.59 -10.96
N ALA A 275 6.80 -7.81 -11.23
CA ALA A 275 6.47 -8.25 -12.57
C ALA A 275 4.97 -8.10 -12.88
N ALA A 276 4.66 -7.71 -14.11
CA ALA A 276 3.30 -7.49 -14.58
C ALA A 276 3.06 -8.06 -15.98
N ILE A 277 1.82 -8.51 -16.22
CA ILE A 277 1.32 -8.90 -17.54
C ILE A 277 0.52 -7.74 -18.13
N GLY A 278 0.86 -7.37 -19.36
CA GLY A 278 0.09 -6.45 -20.19
C GLY A 278 -0.91 -7.22 -21.05
N SER A 279 -2.18 -6.86 -20.92
CA SER A 279 -3.28 -7.44 -21.70
C SER A 279 -3.98 -6.38 -22.53
N TRP A 280 -4.48 -6.77 -23.70
CA TRP A 280 -5.32 -5.94 -24.56
C TRP A 280 -6.74 -6.48 -24.60
N ASN A 281 -7.70 -5.56 -24.74
CA ASN A 281 -9.07 -5.87 -25.17
C ASN A 281 -9.43 -4.88 -26.28
N ASP A 282 -9.62 -5.40 -27.49
CA ASP A 282 -9.98 -4.60 -28.65
C ASP A 282 -11.48 -4.26 -28.60
N LEU A 283 -11.86 -3.10 -29.14
CA LEU A 283 -13.26 -2.73 -29.32
C LEU A 283 -13.77 -3.29 -30.66
N ASP A 284 -15.00 -3.80 -30.69
CA ASP A 284 -15.70 -4.14 -31.92
C ASP A 284 -16.30 -2.89 -32.61
N GLU A 285 -17.01 -3.10 -33.73
CA GLU A 285 -17.64 -2.02 -34.50
C GLU A 285 -18.71 -1.25 -33.70
N GLU A 286 -19.24 -1.86 -32.64
CA GLU A 286 -20.24 -1.28 -31.75
C GLU A 286 -19.61 -0.68 -30.48
N GLU A 287 -18.26 -0.55 -30.47
CA GLU A 287 -17.46 -0.05 -29.36
C GLU A 287 -17.51 -0.93 -28.09
N ASN A 288 -17.94 -2.19 -28.21
CA ASN A 288 -17.94 -3.11 -27.08
C ASN A 288 -16.58 -3.79 -26.91
N LEU A 289 -16.22 -4.05 -25.66
CA LEU A 289 -15.04 -4.86 -25.34
C LEU A 289 -15.23 -6.30 -25.82
N THR A 290 -14.25 -6.77 -26.58
CA THR A 290 -14.13 -8.17 -27.01
C THR A 290 -13.53 -9.03 -25.90
N LEU A 291 -12.40 -9.70 -26.14
CA LEU A 291 -11.76 -10.61 -25.20
C LEU A 291 -10.42 -10.05 -24.73
N TRP A 292 -10.14 -10.20 -23.44
CA TRP A 292 -8.82 -9.93 -22.88
C TRP A 292 -7.79 -10.94 -23.37
N ARG A 293 -6.67 -10.44 -23.89
CA ARG A 293 -5.58 -11.25 -24.40
C ARG A 293 -4.25 -10.75 -23.84
N ASP A 294 -3.56 -11.61 -23.10
CA ASP A 294 -2.23 -11.33 -22.59
C ASP A 294 -1.22 -11.29 -23.73
N ALA A 295 -0.32 -10.30 -23.69
CA ALA A 295 0.55 -9.98 -24.82
C ALA A 295 1.98 -9.61 -24.44
N CYS A 296 2.15 -8.96 -23.28
CA CYS A 296 3.41 -8.38 -22.87
C CYS A 296 3.76 -8.78 -21.45
N PHE A 297 5.05 -8.90 -21.16
CA PHE A 297 5.59 -9.02 -19.81
C PHE A 297 6.43 -7.78 -19.49
N PHE A 298 6.30 -7.28 -18.27
CA PHE A 298 7.01 -6.13 -17.74
C PHE A 298 7.64 -6.50 -16.40
N ASP A 299 8.89 -6.11 -16.17
CA ASP A 299 9.54 -6.11 -14.85
C ASP A 299 9.89 -4.66 -14.50
N ILE A 300 9.14 -4.09 -13.57
CA ILE A 300 9.19 -2.66 -13.21
C ILE A 300 10.01 -2.55 -11.93
N TYR A 301 11.12 -1.82 -11.96
CA TYR A 301 12.09 -1.81 -10.88
C TYR A 301 12.47 -0.40 -10.41
N TRP A 302 13.03 -0.33 -9.21
CA TRP A 302 13.62 0.87 -8.63
C TRP A 302 15.09 0.96 -8.99
N VAL A 303 15.46 1.98 -9.78
CA VAL A 303 16.82 2.09 -10.34
C VAL A 303 17.87 2.13 -9.23
N LYS A 304 17.59 2.80 -8.12
CA LYS A 304 18.52 2.95 -6.99
C LYS A 304 18.94 1.63 -6.34
N GLU A 305 18.10 0.61 -6.43
CA GLU A 305 18.31 -0.72 -5.86
C GLU A 305 18.79 -1.74 -6.90
N ASP A 306 18.69 -1.40 -8.18
CA ASP A 306 19.06 -2.26 -9.31
C ASP A 306 20.56 -2.19 -9.65
N HIS A 307 21.05 -3.18 -10.40
CA HIS A 307 22.43 -3.20 -10.89
C HIS A 307 22.78 -1.98 -11.76
N LEU A 308 21.79 -1.41 -12.47
CA LEU A 308 21.93 -0.17 -13.24
C LEU A 308 22.41 1.00 -12.36
N ALA A 309 22.15 0.97 -11.05
CA ALA A 309 22.59 2.00 -10.12
C ALA A 309 24.10 2.28 -10.15
N ARG A 310 24.90 1.27 -10.54
CA ARG A 310 26.36 1.34 -10.56
C ARG A 310 26.91 2.17 -11.70
N TYR A 311 26.10 2.45 -12.72
CA TYR A 311 26.53 3.08 -13.96
C TYR A 311 25.88 4.44 -14.22
N VAL A 312 24.95 4.87 -13.35
CA VAL A 312 24.21 6.12 -13.50
C VAL A 312 24.59 7.08 -12.37
N ASN A 313 24.96 8.31 -12.75
CA ASN A 313 25.18 9.37 -11.78
C ASN A 313 23.84 10.03 -11.39
N ASP A 314 23.77 10.60 -10.18
CA ASP A 314 22.65 11.42 -9.70
C ASP A 314 21.27 10.76 -9.55
N ILE A 315 21.22 9.43 -9.42
CA ILE A 315 19.99 8.65 -9.24
C ILE A 315 19.16 9.17 -8.06
N LYS A 316 17.88 9.40 -8.30
CA LYS A 316 16.91 9.84 -7.30
C LYS A 316 16.21 8.66 -6.66
N ASP A 317 15.63 8.95 -5.50
CA ASP A 317 14.97 7.96 -4.64
C ASP A 317 13.84 7.21 -5.34
N TRP A 318 13.16 7.84 -6.30
CA TRP A 318 11.98 7.30 -6.97
C TRP A 318 12.19 7.00 -8.46
N ASP A 319 13.45 7.01 -8.94
CA ASP A 319 13.75 6.69 -10.33
C ASP A 319 13.35 5.24 -10.64
N ARG A 320 12.65 5.06 -11.77
CA ARG A 320 12.10 3.78 -12.23
C ARG A 320 12.78 3.31 -13.49
N GLY A 321 12.94 2.00 -13.60
CA GLY A 321 13.30 1.32 -14.84
C GLY A 321 12.28 0.26 -15.18
N VAL A 322 12.31 -0.21 -16.43
CA VAL A 322 11.45 -1.28 -16.90
C VAL A 322 12.22 -2.19 -17.86
N HIS A 323 12.15 -3.49 -17.63
CA HIS A 323 12.44 -4.50 -18.64
C HIS A 323 11.12 -4.96 -19.24
N LEU A 324 11.05 -5.12 -20.56
CA LEU A 324 9.81 -5.54 -21.21
C LEU A 324 10.04 -6.45 -22.41
N LEU A 325 9.05 -7.28 -22.67
CA LEU A 325 8.95 -8.05 -23.90
C LEU A 325 7.49 -8.06 -24.39
N VAL A 326 7.33 -8.07 -25.70
CA VAL A 326 6.09 -8.45 -26.35
C VAL A 326 6.22 -9.93 -26.70
N GLY A 327 5.42 -10.78 -26.07
CA GLY A 327 5.49 -12.23 -26.27
C GLY A 327 4.68 -12.71 -27.46
N GLU A 328 3.58 -12.03 -27.76
CA GLU A 328 2.68 -12.39 -28.85
C GLU A 328 2.87 -11.53 -30.11
N ASP A 329 2.94 -12.16 -31.29
CA ASP A 329 3.19 -11.46 -32.55
C ASP A 329 2.04 -10.52 -32.96
N TRP A 330 0.80 -10.85 -32.64
CA TRP A 330 -0.37 -10.01 -32.96
C TRP A 330 -0.37 -8.66 -32.22
N ALA A 331 0.35 -8.58 -31.09
CA ALA A 331 0.44 -7.35 -30.30
C ALA A 331 1.59 -6.44 -30.75
N ARG A 332 2.38 -6.87 -31.75
CA ARG A 332 3.42 -6.04 -32.35
C ARG A 332 2.81 -4.84 -33.07
N GLY A 333 3.58 -3.75 -33.15
CA GLY A 333 3.10 -2.48 -33.71
C GLY A 333 2.27 -1.64 -32.72
N ARG A 334 2.01 -2.14 -31.50
CA ARG A 334 1.31 -1.42 -30.43
C ARG A 334 2.26 -0.75 -29.42
N SER A 335 3.54 -0.57 -29.78
CA SER A 335 4.59 -0.16 -28.85
C SER A 335 4.38 1.20 -28.21
N THR A 336 3.99 2.20 -29.00
CA THR A 336 3.72 3.54 -28.48
C THR A 336 2.62 3.51 -27.43
N ALA A 337 1.54 2.76 -27.69
CA ALA A 337 0.40 2.72 -26.81
C ALA A 337 0.69 2.04 -25.45
N TRP A 338 1.42 0.92 -25.43
CA TRP A 338 1.82 0.33 -24.14
C TRP A 338 2.97 1.11 -23.48
N LEU A 339 3.83 1.81 -24.24
CA LEU A 339 4.92 2.62 -23.68
C LEU A 339 4.37 3.85 -22.96
N ASP A 340 3.43 4.56 -23.59
CA ASP A 340 2.72 5.68 -22.95
C ASP A 340 1.99 5.21 -21.68
N SER A 341 1.38 4.03 -21.76
CA SER A 341 0.66 3.42 -20.64
C SER A 341 1.57 3.10 -19.46
N ILE A 342 2.73 2.47 -19.71
CA ILE A 342 3.66 2.11 -18.63
C ILE A 342 4.34 3.34 -18.02
N VAL A 343 4.71 4.33 -18.84
CA VAL A 343 5.27 5.60 -18.34
C VAL A 343 4.24 6.34 -17.50
N HIS A 344 2.99 6.43 -17.97
CA HIS A 344 1.90 7.02 -17.20
C HIS A 344 1.71 6.27 -15.88
N CYS A 345 1.66 4.93 -15.90
CA CYS A 345 1.54 4.10 -14.69
C CYS A 345 2.66 4.39 -13.67
N MET A 346 3.91 4.44 -14.12
CA MET A 346 5.08 4.73 -13.28
C MET A 346 5.04 6.12 -12.63
N VAL A 347 4.54 7.13 -13.36
CA VAL A 347 4.51 8.52 -12.87
C VAL A 347 3.28 8.81 -12.00
N THR A 348 2.15 8.13 -12.22
CA THR A 348 0.86 8.52 -11.59
C THR A 348 0.32 7.52 -10.57
N VAL A 349 0.46 6.22 -10.82
CA VAL A 349 -0.14 5.18 -9.98
C VAL A 349 0.87 4.63 -8.99
N LEU A 350 2.09 4.39 -9.45
CA LEU A 350 3.18 3.82 -8.64
C LEU A 350 3.96 4.84 -7.82
N SER A 351 3.60 6.13 -7.94
CA SER A 351 4.09 7.24 -7.11
C SER A 351 3.13 7.58 -5.96
N SER A 352 1.86 7.19 -6.08
CA SER A 352 0.80 7.37 -5.07
C SER A 352 0.55 6.13 -4.22
N LEU A 353 0.93 4.95 -4.71
CA LEU A 353 0.99 3.72 -3.92
C LEU A 353 2.18 3.81 -2.96
#